data_AF-A0A4R3RXT3-F1
#
_entry.id   AF-A0A4R3RXT3-F1
#
_cell.length_a   1.000
_cell.length_b   1.000
_cell.length_c   1.000
_cell.angle_alpha   90.00
_cell.angle_beta   90.00
_cell.angle_gamma   90.00
#
_symmetry.space_group_name_H-M   'P 1'
#
loop_
_entity.id
_entity.type
_entity.pdbx_description
1 polymer ?
#
loop_
_entity_poly.entity_id
_entity_poly.type
_entity_poly.pdbx_seq_one_letter_code
_entity_poly.pdbx_strand_id
1 'polypeptide(L)'
;MTQTGTIDAIRVRHSGDVQHKVIEGTYRVLGEAERTLAAPQDWSTLWLNHEEADILADAAHVLRFGDNEGETTTPIKAQQLLIPRRHDDRANDLWTIWNVVQENAIKGGLRGVGRDDLGRPRV
;
A
#
# COMPACT_ATOMS: atom_id res chain seq x y z
N MET A 1 5.27 1.68 14.12
CA MET A 1 6.22 2.67 13.56
C MET A 1 6.07 2.62 12.05
N THR A 2 5.32 3.55 11.45
CA THR A 2 5.14 3.60 9.99
C THR A 2 6.23 4.51 9.45
N GLN A 3 7.24 3.93 8.79
CA GLN A 3 8.30 4.70 8.14
C GLN A 3 7.72 5.28 6.85
N THR A 4 7.25 6.54 6.92
CA THR A 4 6.87 7.31 5.74
C THR A 4 8.13 7.56 4.91
N GLY A 5 8.36 6.73 3.90
CA GLY A 5 9.50 6.82 2.98
C GLY A 5 9.43 8.09 2.15
N THR A 6 10.01 9.17 2.66
CA THR A 6 10.37 10.32 1.81
C THR A 6 11.73 9.97 1.22
N ILE A 7 11.77 9.66 -0.09
CA ILE A 7 13.05 9.51 -0.80
C ILE A 7 13.77 10.84 -0.67
N ASP A 8 14.92 10.86 0.01
CA ASP A 8 15.65 12.10 0.26
C ASP A 8 16.13 12.68 -1.07
N ALA A 9 15.52 13.80 -1.51
CA ALA A 9 15.81 14.37 -2.81
C ALA A 9 17.18 15.07 -2.79
N ILE A 10 18.23 14.35 -3.22
CA ILE A 10 19.60 14.89 -3.24
C ILE A 10 19.75 15.95 -4.34
N ARG A 11 19.89 17.21 -3.95
CA ARG A 11 20.22 18.32 -4.86
C ARG A 11 21.69 18.71 -4.70
N VAL A 12 22.51 18.45 -5.71
CA VAL A 12 23.92 18.86 -5.75
C VAL A 12 24.04 20.22 -6.44
N ARG A 13 24.58 21.24 -5.73
CA ARG A 13 24.99 22.50 -6.39
C ARG A 13 26.25 22.27 -7.21
N HIS A 14 26.34 22.89 -8.39
CA HIS A 14 27.50 22.86 -9.28
C HIS A 14 28.71 23.69 -8.80
N SER A 15 28.67 24.25 -7.59
CA SER A 15 29.72 25.10 -7.02
C SER A 15 30.40 24.44 -5.81
N GLY A 16 31.73 24.31 -5.82
CA GLY A 16 32.55 23.67 -4.78
C GLY A 16 33.16 22.33 -5.23
N ASP A 17 33.56 21.47 -4.29
CA ASP A 17 34.02 20.09 -4.57
C ASP A 17 32.84 19.20 -5.00
N VAL A 18 32.54 19.25 -6.31
CA VAL A 18 31.43 18.51 -6.91
C VAL A 18 31.71 17.01 -6.92
N GLN A 19 32.97 16.58 -7.07
CA GLN A 19 33.32 15.16 -7.15
C GLN A 19 33.04 14.46 -5.82
N HIS A 20 33.50 15.01 -4.70
CA HIS A 20 33.27 14.42 -3.39
C HIS A 20 31.77 14.35 -3.04
N LYS A 21 31.02 15.42 -3.34
CA LYS A 21 29.57 15.48 -3.08
C LYS A 21 28.74 14.51 -3.92
N VAL A 22 29.15 14.26 -5.17
CA VAL A 22 28.48 13.27 -6.03
C VAL A 22 28.75 11.85 -5.52
N ILE A 23 29.98 11.56 -5.10
CA ILE A 23 30.34 10.26 -4.52
C ILE A 23 29.51 10.00 -3.25
N GLU A 24 29.49 10.96 -2.31
CA GLU A 24 28.70 10.87 -1.08
C GLU A 24 27.20 10.69 -1.37
N GLY A 25 26.66 11.50 -2.29
CA GLY A 25 25.27 11.39 -2.72
C GLY A 25 24.93 10.01 -3.29
N THR A 26 25.82 9.42 -4.08
CA THR A 26 25.63 8.09 -4.67
C THR A 26 25.60 6.99 -3.60
N TYR A 27 26.54 7.02 -2.63
CA TYR A 27 26.54 6.06 -1.52
C TYR A 27 25.28 6.17 -0.65
N ARG A 28 24.79 7.40 -0.43
CA ARG A 28 23.55 7.62 0.33
C ARG A 28 22.33 7.07 -0.40
N VAL A 29 22.21 7.32 -1.70
CA VAL A 29 21.14 6.75 -2.53
C VAL A 29 21.17 5.23 -2.49
N LEU A 30 22.36 4.63 -2.62
CA LEU A 30 22.51 3.18 -2.58
C LEU A 30 22.02 2.60 -1.24
N GLY A 31 22.47 3.17 -0.12
CA GLY A 31 22.04 2.72 1.21
C GLY A 31 20.56 3.00 1.53
N GLU A 32 19.94 3.98 0.89
CA GLU A 32 18.50 4.22 1.00
C GLU A 32 17.68 3.27 0.11
N ALA A 33 18.19 2.93 -1.06
CA ALA A 33 17.58 1.94 -1.94
C ALA A 33 17.58 0.54 -1.27
N GLU A 34 18.70 0.11 -0.69
CA GLU A 34 18.78 -1.16 0.05
C GLU A 34 17.75 -1.23 1.19
N ARG A 35 17.62 -0.15 1.97
CA ARG A 35 16.63 -0.06 3.06
C ARG A 35 15.20 -0.10 2.55
N THR A 36 14.92 0.53 1.41
CA THR A 36 13.59 0.56 0.78
C THR A 36 13.20 -0.80 0.22
N LEU A 37 14.17 -1.60 -0.22
CA LEU A 37 13.94 -2.93 -0.79
C LEU A 37 13.82 -4.05 0.24
N ALA A 38 14.25 -3.83 1.48
CA ALA A 38 14.21 -4.84 2.54
C ALA A 38 12.79 -5.38 2.80
N ALA A 39 11.81 -4.49 3.06
CA ALA A 39 10.43 -4.91 3.32
C ALA A 39 9.78 -5.65 2.12
N PRO A 40 9.88 -5.16 0.86
CA PRO A 40 9.43 -5.93 -0.30
C PRO A 40 10.04 -7.32 -0.40
N GLN A 41 11.36 -7.45 -0.18
CA GLN A 41 12.04 -8.73 -0.23
C GLN A 41 11.51 -9.68 0.85
N ASP A 42 11.44 -9.22 2.10
CA ASP A 42 10.96 -10.04 3.22
C ASP A 42 9.49 -10.46 3.01
N TRP A 43 8.63 -9.51 2.66
CA TRP A 43 7.19 -9.77 2.50
C TRP A 43 6.89 -10.69 1.32
N SER A 44 7.72 -10.68 0.27
CA SER A 44 7.58 -11.62 -0.85
C SER A 44 7.79 -13.09 -0.48
N THR A 45 8.40 -13.35 0.69
CA THR A 45 8.60 -14.70 1.22
C THR A 45 7.48 -15.19 2.15
N LEU A 46 6.59 -14.29 2.57
CA LEU A 46 5.50 -14.58 3.50
C LEU A 46 4.22 -14.88 2.73
N TRP A 47 3.84 -16.16 2.69
CA TRP A 47 2.58 -16.60 2.07
C TRP A 47 1.41 -16.39 3.02
N LEU A 48 0.33 -15.80 2.51
CA LEU A 48 -0.91 -15.62 3.25
C LEU A 48 -1.96 -16.63 2.79
N ASN A 49 -2.68 -17.19 3.76
CA ASN A 49 -3.93 -17.88 3.49
C ASN A 49 -5.09 -16.88 3.34
N HIS A 50 -6.28 -17.39 3.05
CA HIS A 50 -7.45 -16.55 2.81
C HIS A 50 -7.85 -15.71 4.04
N GLU A 51 -7.82 -16.29 5.24
CA GLU A 51 -8.19 -15.60 6.48
C GLU A 51 -7.19 -14.48 6.80
N GLU A 52 -5.89 -14.72 6.59
CA GLU A 52 -4.85 -13.71 6.80
C GLU A 52 -4.96 -12.55 5.81
N ALA A 53 -5.31 -12.84 4.54
CA ALA A 53 -5.57 -11.82 3.54
C ALA A 53 -6.80 -10.98 3.91
N ASP A 54 -7.87 -11.62 4.41
CA ASP A 54 -9.08 -10.94 4.87
C ASP A 54 -8.79 -10.03 6.08
N ILE A 55 -7.99 -10.49 7.05
CA ILE A 55 -7.56 -9.66 8.20
C ILE A 55 -6.81 -8.40 7.72
N LEU A 56 -5.89 -8.55 6.76
CA LEU A 56 -5.18 -7.42 6.18
C LEU A 56 -6.15 -6.44 5.48
N ALA A 57 -7.12 -6.97 4.74
CA ALA A 57 -8.12 -6.18 4.05
C ALA A 57 -9.04 -5.43 5.02
N ASP A 58 -9.47 -6.07 6.11
CA ASP A 58 -10.29 -5.46 7.16
C ASP A 58 -9.55 -4.32 7.85
N ALA A 59 -8.29 -4.54 8.21
CA ALA A 59 -7.44 -3.49 8.80
C ALA A 59 -7.29 -2.29 7.85
N ALA A 60 -7.02 -2.54 6.56
CA ALA A 60 -6.91 -1.49 5.56
C ALA A 60 -8.25 -0.77 5.31
N HIS A 61 -9.37 -1.50 5.37
CA HIS A 61 -10.71 -0.96 5.20
C HIS A 61 -11.08 0.00 6.33
N VAL A 62 -10.82 -0.37 7.59
CA VAL A 62 -10.98 0.51 8.74
C VAL A 62 -10.08 1.74 8.64
N LEU A 63 -8.80 1.57 8.28
CA LEU A 63 -7.90 2.71 8.09
C LEU A 63 -8.38 3.70 7.02
N ARG A 64 -9.08 3.20 5.99
CA ARG A 64 -9.50 4.02 4.84
C ARG A 64 -10.88 4.64 5.01
N PHE A 65 -11.81 3.92 5.64
CA PHE A 65 -13.24 4.24 5.67
C PHE A 65 -13.84 4.29 7.08
N GLY A 66 -13.08 3.96 8.11
CA GLY A 66 -13.50 4.05 9.51
C GLY A 66 -13.62 5.51 9.95
N ASP A 67 -14.55 5.77 10.86
CA ASP A 67 -14.59 7.00 11.65
C ASP A 67 -13.57 6.96 12.81
N ASN A 68 -13.68 7.90 13.75
CA ASN A 68 -12.73 7.97 14.88
C ASN A 68 -12.87 6.78 15.83
N GLU A 69 -14.02 6.10 15.79
CA GLU A 69 -14.38 4.94 16.58
C GLU A 69 -14.04 3.62 15.87
N GLY A 70 -13.66 3.69 14.58
CA GLY A 70 -13.31 2.54 13.74
C GLY A 70 -14.50 1.91 13.02
N GLU A 71 -15.68 2.52 13.09
CA GLU A 71 -16.89 2.02 12.45
C GLU A 71 -16.93 2.41 10.97
N THR A 72 -17.29 1.46 10.10
CA THR A 72 -17.30 1.66 8.65
C THR A 72 -18.74 1.74 8.13
N THR A 73 -19.16 2.93 7.71
CA THR A 73 -20.52 3.17 7.15
C THR A 73 -20.57 3.10 5.63
N THR A 74 -19.45 2.76 4.99
CA THR A 74 -19.33 2.68 3.54
C THR A 74 -20.00 1.42 2.98
N PRO A 75 -20.64 1.48 1.80
CA PRO A 75 -21.13 0.29 1.09
C PRO A 75 -20.01 -0.56 0.47
N ILE A 76 -18.75 -0.10 0.55
CA ILE A 76 -17.57 -0.85 0.10
C ILE A 76 -17.27 -1.94 1.12
N LYS A 77 -17.01 -3.17 0.67
CA LYS A 77 -16.58 -4.29 1.52
C LYS A 77 -15.06 -4.40 1.54
N ALA A 78 -14.50 -4.86 2.66
CA ALA A 78 -13.06 -5.10 2.79
C ALA A 78 -12.51 -6.04 1.70
N GLN A 79 -13.23 -7.11 1.36
CA GLN A 79 -12.83 -8.07 0.32
C GLN A 79 -12.67 -7.43 -1.06
N GLN A 80 -13.30 -6.27 -1.33
CA GLN A 80 -13.09 -5.55 -2.58
C GLN A 80 -11.67 -4.96 -2.68
N LEU A 81 -10.98 -4.76 -1.55
CA LEU A 81 -9.58 -4.35 -1.52
C LEU A 81 -8.64 -5.46 -1.99
N LEU A 82 -9.05 -6.73 -1.92
CA LEU A 82 -8.25 -7.88 -2.34
C LEU A 82 -8.38 -8.20 -3.84
N ILE A 83 -9.20 -7.45 -4.59
CA ILE A 83 -9.44 -7.76 -6.01
C ILE A 83 -8.30 -7.15 -6.84
N PRO A 84 -7.41 -7.97 -7.45
CA PRO A 84 -6.32 -7.45 -8.26
C PRO A 84 -6.87 -6.85 -9.55
N ARG A 85 -6.28 -5.73 -9.97
CA ARG A 85 -6.65 -5.05 -11.23
C ARG A 85 -5.96 -5.66 -12.44
N ARG A 86 -4.82 -6.31 -12.23
CA ARG A 86 -4.00 -6.95 -13.26
C ARG A 86 -3.88 -8.44 -12.97
N HIS A 87 -3.66 -9.23 -14.01
CA HIS A 87 -3.51 -10.68 -13.87
C HIS A 87 -2.24 -11.05 -13.10
N ASP A 88 -1.17 -10.27 -13.26
CA ASP A 88 0.14 -10.58 -12.68
C ASP A 88 0.17 -10.37 -11.16
N ASP A 89 -0.78 -9.62 -10.60
CA ASP A 89 -0.87 -9.31 -9.17
C ASP A 89 -1.71 -10.35 -8.39
N ARG A 90 -1.65 -11.63 -8.80
CA ARG A 90 -2.46 -12.74 -8.23
C ARG A 90 -1.69 -13.67 -7.29
N ALA A 91 -0.43 -13.38 -7.02
CA ALA A 91 0.33 -14.15 -6.03
C ALA A 91 -0.22 -13.89 -4.62
N ASN A 92 -0.13 -14.91 -3.76
CA ASN A 92 -0.68 -14.89 -2.41
C ASN A 92 0.39 -14.56 -1.35
N ASP A 93 1.53 -13.99 -1.75
CA ASP A 93 2.50 -13.46 -0.80
C ASP A 93 2.06 -12.09 -0.27
N LEU A 94 2.53 -11.74 0.92
CA LEU A 94 2.17 -10.50 1.61
C LEU A 94 2.53 -9.28 0.77
N TRP A 95 3.65 -9.29 0.05
CA TRP A 95 4.03 -8.15 -0.79
C TRP A 95 3.03 -7.89 -1.91
N THR A 96 2.62 -8.94 -2.63
CA THR A 96 1.63 -8.84 -3.70
C THR A 96 0.28 -8.38 -3.16
N ILE A 97 -0.23 -9.04 -2.12
CA ILE A 97 -1.53 -8.72 -1.52
C ILE A 97 -1.53 -7.28 -0.96
N TRP A 98 -0.46 -6.88 -0.28
CA TRP A 98 -0.29 -5.51 0.23
C TRP A 98 -0.41 -4.47 -0.89
N ASN A 99 0.26 -4.68 -2.02
CA ASN A 99 0.20 -3.75 -3.15
C ASN A 99 -1.21 -3.67 -3.75
N VAL A 100 -1.92 -4.80 -3.88
CA VAL A 100 -3.31 -4.83 -4.34
C VAL A 100 -4.23 -4.05 -3.40
N VAL A 101 -4.11 -4.28 -2.09
CA VAL A 101 -4.88 -3.56 -1.07
C VAL A 101 -4.59 -2.06 -1.11
N GLN A 102 -3.32 -1.66 -1.15
CA GLN A 102 -2.89 -0.27 -1.24
C GLN A 102 -3.42 0.40 -2.52
N GLU A 103 -3.32 -0.26 -3.67
CA GLU A 103 -3.82 0.27 -4.94
C GLU A 103 -5.33 0.51 -4.85
N ASN A 104 -6.09 -0.45 -4.33
CA ASN A 104 -7.54 -0.34 -4.22
C ASN A 104 -7.99 0.69 -3.19
N ALA A 105 -7.26 0.85 -2.08
CA ALA A 105 -7.54 1.87 -1.07
C ALA A 105 -7.27 3.30 -1.58
N ILE A 106 -6.20 3.49 -2.37
CA ILE A 106 -5.74 4.82 -2.81
C ILE A 106 -6.37 5.24 -4.14
N LYS A 107 -6.38 4.37 -5.16
CA LYS A 107 -6.86 4.75 -6.51
C LYS A 107 -8.39 4.90 -6.60
N GLY A 108 -9.15 4.33 -5.66
CA GLY A 108 -10.61 4.36 -5.70
C GLY A 108 -11.21 3.61 -6.89
N GLY A 109 -12.47 3.89 -7.25
CA GLY A 109 -13.18 3.17 -8.32
C GLY A 109 -13.81 1.84 -7.90
N LEU A 110 -13.77 1.53 -6.60
CA LEU A 110 -14.55 0.44 -6.01
C LEU A 110 -16.03 0.80 -6.07
N ARG A 111 -16.84 -0.12 -6.59
CA ARG A 111 -18.29 0.07 -6.68
C ARG A 111 -18.93 -0.44 -5.41
N GLY A 112 -19.61 0.45 -4.69
CA GLY A 112 -20.49 0.08 -3.58
C GLY A 112 -21.89 -0.15 -4.10
N VAL A 113 -22.57 -1.18 -3.58
CA VAL A 113 -24.01 -1.35 -3.79
C VAL A 113 -24.67 -1.00 -2.46
N GLY A 114 -25.22 0.21 -2.38
CA GLY A 114 -26.00 0.62 -1.23
C GLY A 114 -27.28 -0.19 -1.12
N ARG A 115 -27.86 -0.30 0.07
CA ARG A 115 -29.20 -0.86 0.26
C ARG A 115 -30.12 0.19 0.86
N ASP A 116 -31.39 0.17 0.47
CA ASP A 116 -32.43 0.98 1.13
C ASP A 116 -32.88 0.32 2.45
N ASP A 117 -33.76 1.01 3.18
CA ASP A 117 -34.31 0.55 4.47
C ASP A 117 -35.11 -0.77 4.35
N LEU A 118 -35.43 -1.19 3.11
CA LEU A 118 -36.10 -2.45 2.77
C LEU A 118 -35.11 -3.52 2.26
N GLY A 119 -33.80 -3.26 2.32
CA GLY A 119 -32.74 -4.18 1.92
C GLY A 119 -32.52 -4.30 0.41
N ARG A 120 -33.15 -3.45 -0.41
CA ARG A 120 -33.04 -3.49 -1.88
C ARG A 120 -31.80 -2.73 -2.35
N PRO A 121 -31.10 -3.21 -3.40
CA PRO A 121 -29.99 -2.47 -4.00
C PRO A 121 -30.43 -1.08 -4.46
N ARG A 122 -29.72 -0.04 -4.00
CA ARG A 122 -29.78 1.31 -4.56
C ARG A 122 -28.70 1.38 -5.64
N VAL A 123 -29.13 1.55 -6.89
CA VAL A 123 -28.26 1.73 -8.07
C VAL A 123 -27.78 3.17 -8.14
#